data_AF-A0A7S2RGY2-F1
#
_entry.id   AF-A0A7S2RGY2-F1
#
_cell.length_a   1.000
_cell.length_b   1.000
_cell.length_c   1.000
_cell.angle_alpha   90.00
_cell.angle_beta   90.00
_cell.angle_gamma   90.00
#
_symmetry.space_group_name_H-M   'P 1'
#
loop_
_entity.id
_entity.type
_entity.pdbx_description
1 polymer ?
#
loop_
_entity_poly.entity_id
_entity_poly.type
_entity_poly.pdbx_seq_one_letter_code
_entity_poly.pdbx_strand_id
1 'polypeptide(L)'
;AVHPLPAVLQPIMDRFRTILGAGGMENFTPNEANAIDYRRREGHSLAAHCDDRRLSGKILCNLCLAGDANMLYTRDGPAPKTRAGKLDGAYKVLLPRRGLQIQEGVVRYEYKHSIPNTELLSDRRVSITFRENISGLGGKSKRKKGAGDG
;
A
#
# COMPACT_ATOMS: atom_id res chain seq x y z
N ALA A 1 -1.33 17.53 -7.27
CA ALA A 1 -0.25 16.67 -6.75
C ALA A 1 0.95 16.76 -7.68
N VAL A 2 2.16 16.69 -7.15
CA VAL A 2 3.37 16.45 -7.96
C VAL A 2 3.18 15.05 -8.55
N HIS A 3 2.90 14.95 -9.85
CA HIS A 3 2.40 13.78 -10.59
C HIS A 3 0.93 13.41 -10.29
N PRO A 4 -0.05 13.99 -11.01
CA PRO A 4 -1.45 13.56 -10.86
C PRO A 4 -1.65 12.14 -11.38
N LEU A 5 -2.51 11.38 -10.71
CA LEU A 5 -2.98 10.09 -11.22
C LEU A 5 -3.72 10.27 -12.56
N PRO A 6 -3.73 9.26 -13.45
CA PRO A 6 -4.53 9.28 -14.66
C PRO A 6 -6.00 9.62 -14.39
N ALA A 7 -6.62 10.44 -15.24
CA ALA A 7 -8.00 10.93 -15.07
C ALA A 7 -9.03 9.82 -14.88
N VAL A 8 -8.81 8.64 -15.47
CA VAL A 8 -9.66 7.45 -15.31
C VAL A 8 -9.77 6.98 -13.85
N LEU A 9 -8.79 7.30 -12.99
CA LEU A 9 -8.80 6.95 -11.58
C LEU A 9 -9.47 8.02 -10.71
N GLN A 10 -9.73 9.22 -11.26
CA GLN A 10 -10.29 10.34 -10.48
C GLN A 10 -11.63 9.99 -9.80
N PRO A 11 -12.59 9.32 -10.45
CA PRO A 11 -13.84 8.93 -9.79
C PRO A 11 -13.64 8.01 -8.58
N ILE A 12 -12.59 7.17 -8.59
CA ILE A 12 -12.24 6.31 -7.46
C ILE A 12 -11.69 7.17 -6.31
N MET A 13 -10.86 8.17 -6.62
CA MET A 13 -10.29 9.07 -5.62
C MET A 13 -11.36 9.91 -4.94
N ASP A 14 -12.33 10.40 -5.72
CA ASP A 14 -13.46 11.14 -5.16
C ASP A 14 -14.30 10.22 -4.25
N ARG A 15 -14.52 8.96 -4.67
CA ARG A 15 -15.20 7.97 -3.85
C ARG A 15 -14.46 7.69 -2.54
N PHE A 16 -13.13 7.58 -2.55
CA PHE A 16 -12.36 7.40 -1.32
C PHE A 16 -12.62 8.53 -0.31
N ARG A 17 -12.59 9.80 -0.76
CA ARG A 17 -12.88 10.95 0.11
C ARG A 17 -14.30 10.89 0.68
N THR A 18 -15.28 10.44 -0.09
CA THR A 18 -16.68 10.35 0.37
C THR A 18 -16.94 9.20 1.35
N ILE A 19 -16.35 8.01 1.13
CA ILE A 19 -16.56 6.83 1.99
C ILE A 19 -15.80 6.98 3.31
N LEU A 20 -14.71 7.75 3.32
CA LEU A 20 -13.67 7.67 4.35
C LEU A 20 -13.50 8.99 5.11
N GLY A 21 -14.35 9.98 4.85
CA GLY A 21 -14.44 11.25 5.60
C GLY A 21 -14.81 11.10 7.09
N ALA A 22 -15.09 9.88 7.56
CA ALA A 22 -15.27 9.56 8.98
C ALA A 22 -14.01 8.93 9.64
N GLY A 23 -12.93 8.69 8.88
CA GLY A 23 -11.79 7.88 9.32
C GLY A 23 -10.39 8.46 9.05
N GLY A 24 -10.25 9.79 8.88
CA GLY A 24 -8.93 10.44 8.74
C GLY A 24 -8.32 10.40 7.33
N MET A 25 -9.10 9.99 6.32
CA MET A 25 -8.67 9.87 4.92
C MET A 25 -9.10 11.07 4.05
N GLU A 26 -9.73 12.10 4.64
CA GLU A 26 -10.13 13.32 3.94
C GLU A 26 -8.93 14.04 3.28
N ASN A 27 -7.74 13.84 3.83
CA ASN A 27 -6.48 14.39 3.34
C ASN A 27 -5.66 13.40 2.48
N PHE A 28 -6.16 12.18 2.25
CA PHE A 28 -5.44 11.20 1.43
C PHE A 28 -5.44 11.64 -0.04
N THR A 29 -4.26 12.01 -0.54
CA THR A 29 -4.07 12.50 -1.91
C THR A 29 -3.03 11.67 -2.67
N PRO A 30 -3.37 10.40 -2.99
CA PRO A 30 -2.41 9.53 -3.64
C PRO A 30 -2.00 10.07 -5.01
N ASN A 31 -0.71 9.99 -5.30
CA ASN A 31 -0.09 10.35 -6.57
C ASN A 31 0.57 9.14 -7.24
N GLU A 32 0.47 7.96 -6.61
CA GLU A 32 0.99 6.70 -7.13
C GLU A 32 -0.10 5.63 -7.07
N ALA A 33 -0.22 4.84 -8.14
CA ALA A 33 -1.13 3.71 -8.24
C ALA A 33 -0.42 2.55 -8.93
N ASN A 34 -0.17 1.47 -8.20
CA ASN A 34 0.45 0.26 -8.75
C ASN A 34 -0.60 -0.82 -8.93
N ALA A 35 -0.83 -1.24 -10.18
CA ALA A 35 -1.72 -2.34 -10.51
C ALA A 35 -0.93 -3.65 -10.60
N ILE A 36 -1.46 -4.72 -10.01
CA ILE A 36 -0.83 -6.05 -10.08
C ILE A 36 -1.88 -7.07 -10.51
N ASP A 37 -1.56 -7.88 -11.52
CA ASP A 37 -2.33 -9.04 -11.99
C ASP A 37 -1.61 -10.33 -11.56
N TYR A 38 -2.23 -11.06 -10.63
CA TYR A 38 -1.74 -12.34 -10.13
C TYR A 38 -2.44 -13.48 -10.86
N ARG A 39 -1.66 -14.51 -11.21
CA ARG A 39 -2.11 -15.75 -11.81
C ARG A 39 -1.70 -16.93 -10.94
N ARG A 40 -2.68 -17.57 -10.29
CA ARG A 40 -2.43 -18.67 -9.38
C ARG A 40 -1.79 -19.85 -10.11
N ARG A 41 -2.32 -20.24 -11.27
CA ARG A 41 -1.77 -21.33 -12.08
C ARG A 41 -0.33 -21.09 -12.56
N GLU A 42 0.10 -19.83 -12.64
CA GLU A 42 1.47 -19.44 -13.00
C GLU A 42 2.39 -19.32 -11.77
N GLY A 43 1.91 -19.67 -10.58
CA GLY A 43 2.72 -19.64 -9.35
C GLY A 43 2.91 -18.24 -8.77
N HIS A 44 2.17 -17.22 -9.23
CA HIS A 44 2.33 -15.85 -8.74
C HIS A 44 2.07 -15.78 -7.23
N SER A 45 2.83 -14.92 -6.56
CA SER A 45 2.71 -14.65 -5.13
C SER A 45 3.29 -13.27 -4.82
N LEU A 46 3.00 -12.77 -3.61
CA LEU A 46 3.62 -11.59 -3.03
C LEU A 46 4.43 -12.02 -1.81
N ALA A 47 5.75 -11.90 -1.88
CA ALA A 47 6.64 -12.21 -0.78
C ALA A 47 6.39 -11.25 0.41
N ALA A 48 6.71 -11.71 1.62
CA ALA A 48 6.52 -10.92 2.84
C ALA A 48 7.42 -9.68 2.86
N HIS A 49 6.81 -8.50 2.92
CA HIS A 49 7.53 -7.22 2.96
C HIS A 49 6.70 -6.14 3.65
N CYS A 50 7.36 -5.02 3.98
CA CYS A 50 6.70 -3.75 4.27
C CYS A 50 6.92 -2.81 3.08
N ASP A 51 5.90 -2.02 2.70
CA ASP A 51 6.09 -0.95 1.73
C ASP A 51 7.16 0.04 2.23
N ASP A 52 7.94 0.60 1.31
CA ASP A 52 9.02 1.53 1.65
C ASP A 52 8.48 2.71 2.47
N ARG A 53 8.99 2.84 3.69
CA ARG A 53 8.53 3.83 4.69
C ARG A 53 9.02 5.25 4.40
N ARG A 54 10.02 5.39 3.52
CA ARG A 54 10.59 6.68 3.10
C ARG A 54 9.90 7.21 1.85
N LEU A 55 9.51 6.32 0.95
CA LEU A 55 8.85 6.68 -0.31
C LEU A 55 7.33 6.83 -0.13
N SER A 56 6.71 5.91 0.60
CA SER A 56 5.25 5.83 0.71
C SER A 56 4.76 6.41 2.03
N GLY A 57 3.71 7.22 1.96
CA GLY A 57 3.09 7.85 3.11
C GLY A 57 2.43 6.90 4.11
N LYS A 58 1.68 7.51 5.03
CA LYS A 58 1.10 6.85 6.20
C LYS A 58 0.00 5.85 5.85
N ILE A 59 -0.68 6.09 4.75
CA ILE A 59 -1.84 5.35 4.29
C ILE A 59 -1.45 4.55 3.04
N LEU A 60 -1.76 3.26 3.06
CA LEU A 60 -1.81 2.42 1.85
C LEU A 60 -3.26 2.03 1.61
N CYS A 61 -3.73 2.22 0.39
CA CYS A 61 -5.09 1.85 0.03
C CYS A 61 -5.07 0.85 -1.12
N ASN A 62 -5.51 -0.38 -0.88
CA ASN A 62 -5.49 -1.46 -1.86
C ASN A 62 -6.93 -1.81 -2.29
N LEU A 63 -7.27 -1.48 -3.53
CA LEU A 63 -8.55 -1.79 -4.15
C LEU A 63 -8.45 -3.12 -4.91
N CYS A 64 -9.21 -4.12 -4.47
CA CYS A 64 -9.27 -5.42 -5.14
C CYS A 64 -10.31 -5.35 -6.28
N LEU A 65 -9.93 -5.60 -7.52
CA LEU A 65 -10.81 -5.49 -8.69
C LEU A 65 -11.35 -6.83 -9.16
N ALA A 66 -10.50 -7.86 -9.19
CA ALA A 66 -10.84 -9.21 -9.61
C ALA A 66 -10.20 -10.22 -8.67
N GLY A 67 -10.88 -11.36 -8.45
CA GLY A 67 -10.42 -12.45 -7.60
C GLY A 67 -10.37 -12.13 -6.11
N ASP A 68 -10.64 -13.14 -5.30
CA ASP A 68 -10.48 -13.06 -3.85
C ASP A 68 -9.08 -13.56 -3.47
N ALA A 69 -8.53 -13.07 -2.37
CA ALA A 69 -7.33 -13.63 -1.76
C ALA A 69 -7.34 -13.45 -0.25
N ASN A 70 -6.45 -14.15 0.45
CA ASN A 70 -6.09 -13.76 1.81
C ASN A 70 -4.73 -13.07 1.82
N MET A 71 -4.64 -11.96 2.55
CA MET A 71 -3.36 -11.33 2.88
C MET A 71 -2.93 -11.81 4.26
N LEU A 72 -1.69 -12.27 4.36
CA LEU A 72 -1.08 -12.67 5.63
C LEU A 72 -0.26 -11.52 6.17
N TYR A 73 -0.43 -11.24 7.46
CA TYR A 73 0.34 -10.25 8.19
C TYR A 73 1.19 -10.94 9.25
N THR A 74 2.49 -10.70 9.24
CA THR A 74 3.42 -11.19 10.26
C THR A 74 4.21 -10.02 10.81
N ARG A 75 4.45 -10.00 12.13
CA ARG A 75 5.16 -8.87 12.75
C ARG A 75 6.59 -8.76 12.22
N ASP A 76 7.01 -7.56 11.88
CA ASP A 76 8.36 -7.20 11.48
C ASP A 76 9.20 -6.83 12.71
N GLY A 77 9.64 -7.84 13.45
CA GLY A 77 10.47 -7.67 14.64
C GLY A 77 9.95 -8.41 15.88
N PRO A 78 10.67 -8.30 17.02
CA PRO A 78 10.30 -8.99 18.24
C PRO A 78 8.96 -8.47 18.80
N ALA A 79 8.13 -9.38 19.31
CA ALA A 79 6.89 -9.00 19.98
C ALA A 79 7.19 -8.13 21.22
N PRO A 80 6.42 -7.05 21.48
CA PRO A 80 6.53 -6.29 22.71
C PRO A 80 6.27 -7.21 23.90
N LYS A 81 7.08 -7.05 24.95
CA LYS A 81 6.83 -7.70 26.23
C LYS A 81 5.62 -7.02 26.89
N THR A 82 4.41 -7.51 26.62
CA THR A 82 3.22 -7.03 27.33
C THR A 82 2.93 -7.91 28.54
N ARG A 83 2.29 -7.33 29.57
CA ARG A 83 1.79 -8.09 30.74
C ARG A 83 0.71 -9.13 30.36
N ALA A 84 0.11 -9.02 29.17
CA ALA A 84 -0.98 -9.86 28.69
C ALA A 84 -0.53 -11.03 27.79
N GLY A 85 0.78 -11.31 27.70
CA GLY A 85 1.36 -12.34 26.83
C GLY A 85 1.96 -11.77 25.54
N LYS A 86 2.53 -12.65 24.70
CA LYS A 86 3.09 -12.25 23.41
C LYS A 86 1.94 -12.03 22.41
N LEU A 87 1.97 -10.89 21.72
CA LEU A 87 1.19 -10.63 20.50
C LEU A 87 2.10 -10.93 19.30
N ASP A 88 2.43 -12.20 19.13
CA ASP A 88 3.21 -12.80 18.04
C ASP A 88 2.30 -13.37 16.94
N GLY A 89 1.03 -12.95 16.91
CA GLY A 89 0.03 -13.43 15.97
C GLY A 89 0.38 -13.10 14.52
N ALA A 90 0.45 -14.14 13.70
CA ALA A 90 0.23 -14.03 12.27
C ALA A 90 -1.28 -13.85 12.03
N TYR A 91 -1.67 -12.83 11.27
CA TYR A 91 -3.07 -12.58 10.94
C TYR A 91 -3.34 -12.94 9.49
N LYS A 92 -4.52 -13.49 9.24
CA LYS A 92 -5.02 -13.77 7.89
C LYS A 92 -6.24 -12.90 7.66
N VAL A 93 -6.20 -12.06 6.63
CA VAL A 93 -7.27 -11.11 6.32
C VAL A 93 -7.81 -11.40 4.92
N LEU A 94 -9.11 -11.62 4.81
CA LEU A 94 -9.77 -11.79 3.52
C LEU A 94 -9.78 -10.46 2.74
N LEU A 95 -9.35 -10.53 1.49
CA LEU A 95 -9.42 -9.48 0.49
C LEU A 95 -10.44 -9.87 -0.58
N PRO A 96 -11.73 -9.56 -0.37
CA PRO A 96 -12.75 -9.90 -1.34
C PRO A 96 -12.63 -9.02 -2.58
N ARG A 97 -13.00 -9.55 -3.73
CA ARG A 97 -13.16 -8.82 -4.99
C ARG A 97 -14.11 -7.64 -4.79
N ARG A 98 -13.73 -6.47 -5.32
CA ARG A 98 -14.35 -5.15 -5.11
C ARG A 98 -14.26 -4.63 -3.67
N GLY A 99 -13.48 -5.29 -2.82
CA GLY A 99 -13.16 -4.82 -1.48
C GLY A 99 -12.08 -3.75 -1.51
N LEU A 100 -12.18 -2.83 -0.54
CA LEU A 100 -11.17 -1.82 -0.26
C LEU A 100 -10.46 -2.17 1.04
N GLN A 101 -9.14 -2.31 1.00
CA GLN A 101 -8.32 -2.45 2.18
C GLN A 101 -7.57 -1.14 2.44
N ILE A 102 -7.57 -0.72 3.70
CA ILE A 102 -6.82 0.45 4.17
C ILE A 102 -5.83 -0.04 5.22
N GLN A 103 -4.57 0.34 5.07
CA GLN A 103 -3.52 0.03 6.03
C GLN A 103 -2.91 1.34 6.56
N GLU A 104 -2.93 1.49 7.88
CA GLU A 104 -2.37 2.64 8.59
C GLU A 104 -1.81 2.21 9.96
N GLY A 105 -1.06 3.10 10.62
CA GLY A 105 -0.55 2.85 11.97
C GLY A 105 0.28 1.56 12.08
N VAL A 106 0.02 0.78 13.13
CA VAL A 106 0.84 -0.39 13.49
C VAL A 106 0.91 -1.42 12.34
N VAL A 107 -0.18 -1.69 11.63
CA VAL A 107 -0.15 -2.68 10.54
C VAL A 107 0.74 -2.24 9.39
N ARG A 108 0.80 -0.93 9.11
CA ARG A 108 1.63 -0.35 8.04
C ARG A 108 3.13 -0.42 8.35
N TYR A 109 3.49 -0.26 9.62
CA TYR A 109 4.89 -0.03 10.03
C TYR A 109 5.53 -1.19 10.76
N GLU A 110 4.74 -2.06 11.39
CA GLU A 110 5.25 -3.15 12.23
C GLU A 110 4.86 -4.54 11.73
N TYR A 111 4.13 -4.63 10.61
CA TYR A 111 3.77 -5.92 10.01
C TYR A 111 4.23 -5.99 8.55
N LYS A 112 4.87 -7.11 8.21
CA LYS A 112 5.04 -7.54 6.82
C LYS A 112 3.73 -8.11 6.33
N HIS A 113 3.40 -7.84 5.09
CA HIS A 113 2.26 -8.44 4.43
C HIS A 113 2.72 -9.31 3.25
N SER A 114 2.00 -10.41 3.02
CA SER A 114 2.25 -11.33 1.92
C SER A 114 0.95 -11.90 1.36
N ILE A 115 1.02 -12.41 0.13
CA ILE A 115 -0.04 -13.21 -0.49
C ILE A 115 0.66 -14.43 -1.11
N PRO A 116 0.84 -15.52 -0.35
CA PRO A 116 1.33 -16.77 -0.91
C PRO A 116 0.41 -17.26 -2.05
N ASN A 117 0.95 -18.03 -3.00
CA ASN A 117 0.16 -18.56 -4.11
C ASN A 117 -1.06 -19.36 -3.64
N THR A 118 -0.93 -20.11 -2.53
CA THR A 118 -2.00 -20.88 -1.90
C THR A 118 -3.14 -20.03 -1.36
N GLU A 119 -2.89 -18.74 -1.10
CA GLU A 119 -3.87 -17.78 -0.60
C GLU A 119 -4.50 -16.93 -1.73
N LEU A 120 -4.15 -17.19 -2.99
CA LEU A 120 -4.94 -16.73 -4.14
C LEU A 120 -6.18 -17.64 -4.25
N LEU A 121 -7.34 -17.12 -3.85
CA LEU A 121 -8.61 -17.88 -3.82
C LEU A 121 -9.30 -17.90 -5.19
N SER A 122 -8.73 -17.22 -6.18
CA SER A 122 -9.15 -17.22 -7.58
C SER A 122 -7.92 -17.37 -8.46
N ASP A 123 -8.07 -17.91 -9.66
CA ASP A 123 -6.94 -18.02 -10.59
C ASP A 123 -6.38 -16.65 -10.97
N ARG A 124 -7.26 -15.73 -11.38
CA ARG A 124 -6.90 -14.34 -11.66
C ARG A 124 -7.27 -13.45 -10.48
N ARG A 125 -6.30 -12.70 -9.96
CA ARG A 125 -6.54 -11.59 -9.03
C ARG A 125 -5.93 -10.30 -9.55
N VAL A 126 -6.70 -9.21 -9.56
CA VAL A 126 -6.21 -7.88 -9.92
C VAL A 126 -6.45 -6.93 -8.76
N SER A 127 -5.43 -6.18 -8.37
CA SER A 127 -5.59 -5.09 -7.39
C SER A 127 -4.79 -3.87 -7.77
N ILE A 128 -5.22 -2.70 -7.27
CA ILE A 128 -4.51 -1.44 -7.40
C ILE A 128 -4.18 -0.93 -5.99
N THR A 129 -2.90 -0.73 -5.71
CA THR A 129 -2.45 -0.10 -4.46
C THR A 129 -2.14 1.37 -4.72
N PHE A 130 -2.86 2.24 -4.03
CA PHE A 130 -2.72 3.69 -4.04
C PHE A 130 -1.86 4.16 -2.87
N ARG A 131 -0.96 5.09 -3.16
CA ARG A 131 -0.01 5.67 -2.19
C ARG A 131 0.18 7.16 -2.43
N GLU A 132 0.50 7.86 -1.36
CA GLU A 132 1.05 9.20 -1.44
C GLU A 132 2.57 9.11 -1.34
N ASN A 133 3.27 9.48 -2.40
CA ASN A 133 4.72 9.46 -2.50
C ASN A 133 5.29 10.79 -2.02
N ILE A 134 6.08 10.77 -0.94
CA ILE A 134 6.59 11.98 -0.26
C ILE A 134 7.85 12.54 -0.94
N SER A 135 8.46 11.77 -1.86
CA SER A 135 9.73 12.09 -2.53
C SER A 135 9.68 13.34 -3.42
N GLY A 136 8.50 13.87 -3.72
CA GLY A 136 8.30 15.09 -4.54
C GLY A 136 8.54 16.41 -3.82
N LEU A 137 8.83 16.42 -2.50
CA LEU A 137 8.91 17.65 -1.70
C LEU A 137 10.34 18.12 -1.35
N GLY A 138 11.42 17.51 -1.87
CA GLY A 138 12.76 17.76 -1.29
C GLY A 138 14.00 17.67 -2.17
N GLY A 139 13.89 17.55 -3.49
CA GLY A 139 15.06 17.59 -4.38
C GLY A 139 15.48 19.02 -4.71
N LYS A 140 16.20 19.73 -3.83
CA LYS A 140 16.92 20.95 -4.25
C LYS A 140 17.94 20.56 -5.32
N SER A 141 17.60 20.77 -6.59
CA SER A 141 18.57 20.76 -7.69
C SER A 141 19.63 21.81 -7.37
N LYS A 142 20.83 21.38 -6.99
CA LYS A 142 21.99 22.26 -6.90
C LYS A 142 22.29 22.70 -8.34
N ARG A 143 21.85 23.90 -8.73
CA ARG A 143 22.44 24.62 -9.86
C ARG A 143 23.94 24.73 -9.58
N LYS A 144 24.76 23.99 -10.33
CA LYS A 144 26.18 24.30 -10.48
C LYS A 144 26.24 25.75 -10.98
N LYS A 145 26.73 26.68 -10.14
CA LYS A 145 27.24 27.96 -10.64
C LYS A 145 28.42 27.60 -11.54
N GLY A 146 28.29 27.88 -12.83
CA GLY A 146 29.42 27.90 -13.74
C GLY A 146 30.45 28.88 -13.20
N ALA A 147 31.70 28.44 -13.17
CA ALA A 147 32.83 29.33 -13.05
C ALA A 147 32.81 30.24 -14.28
N GLY A 148 32.69 31.55 -14.03
CA GLY A 148 32.91 32.56 -15.05
C GLY A 148 34.40 32.80 -15.21
N ASP A 149 34.80 33.02 -16.46
CA ASP A 149 36.07 33.60 -16.86
C ASP A 149 36.37 34.90 -16.12
N GLY A 150 37.66 35.10 -15.81
CA GLY A 150 38.23 36.30 -15.21
C GLY A 150 39.63 36.03 -14.70
#